data_AF-C6WQF5-F1
#
_entry.id   AF-C6WQF5-F1
#
_cell.length_a   1.000
_cell.length_b   1.000
_cell.length_c   1.000
_cell.angle_alpha   90.00
_cell.angle_beta   90.00
_cell.angle_gamma   90.00
#
_symmetry.space_group_name_H-M   'P 1'
#
loop_
_entity.id
_entity.type
_entity.pdbx_description
1 polymer ?
#
loop_
_entity_poly.entity_id
_entity_poly.type
_entity_poly.pdbx_seq_one_letter_code
_entity_poly.pdbx_strand_id
1 'polypeptide(L)'
;MTRPSRQWRVLGLCGALCAASVLAAAPAQAQSAENVQDASFVWGLNGYAQAGIFGPWTLKDFTGNATQLTGSVSGGSQTEYAVDPLPATSMPVSSPQKTPNAVKFTGGKGAVDPVTGAGTLSWTGSYTVNAYPAQFNAPNEVYRDPVLTVAADGSGSVTAEFGVGGGNDMNGNPIPPEELGRLTVITFDAGSLSGLTSTGYRVTPDYRGVTVDLAEGTPQVRTCSDAGGATGWWGSWPTEFVTKAPSAVRSHFYSTGCGGNQDYKAPLPFDVAYTTAVTPPAGSDKDQDLKVVVPQAPTEPGEFVWTVDGSNGLVDLGTATQRGDHYLATGSINPVRVTDTRENAPAWSVSAQVSDFTAGTTSFDGKYLGWTPAVTDNSGGAVPGAAVASGLDSGTGLSSPATLGSAPLGHASGSARLGAELALKTPLSVGAGSYSATLTLTALS
;
A
#
# COMPACT_ATOMS: atom_id res chain seq x y z
N MET A 1 -94.64 15.07 -2.33
CA MET A 1 -93.83 16.28 -2.60
C MET A 1 -92.40 15.93 -2.18
N THR A 2 -91.31 16.02 -2.95
CA THR A 2 -91.02 16.59 -4.27
C THR A 2 -89.66 16.02 -4.71
N ARG A 3 -89.67 15.43 -5.91
CA ARG A 3 -88.65 15.19 -6.96
C ARG A 3 -87.13 14.97 -6.69
N PRO A 4 -86.48 14.11 -7.50
CA PRO A 4 -85.11 13.62 -7.30
C PRO A 4 -84.04 14.41 -8.09
N SER A 5 -82.78 14.34 -7.64
CA SER A 5 -81.63 14.97 -8.26
C SER A 5 -80.80 14.02 -9.15
N ARG A 6 -80.48 14.56 -10.32
CA ARG A 6 -79.74 14.04 -11.48
C ARG A 6 -78.46 13.23 -11.20
N GLN A 7 -78.31 12.13 -11.94
CA GLN A 7 -77.03 11.57 -12.38
C GLN A 7 -76.41 12.47 -13.45
N TRP A 8 -75.09 12.64 -13.48
CA TRP A 8 -74.28 12.97 -14.67
C TRP A 8 -72.99 12.13 -14.68
N ARG A 9 -72.55 11.86 -15.90
CA ARG A 9 -71.52 10.90 -16.33
C ARG A 9 -70.10 11.36 -16.01
N VAL A 10 -69.18 10.40 -15.82
CA VAL A 10 -67.76 10.58 -16.17
C VAL A 10 -67.36 9.47 -17.14
N LEU A 11 -66.86 9.90 -18.30
CA LEU A 11 -66.28 9.09 -19.36
C LEU A 11 -64.92 8.52 -18.93
N GLY A 12 -64.59 7.33 -19.41
CA GLY A 12 -63.35 6.63 -19.11
C GLY A 12 -62.12 7.17 -19.83
N LEU A 13 -60.95 6.77 -19.32
CA LEU A 13 -59.70 6.68 -20.06
C LEU A 13 -59.05 5.33 -19.71
N CYS A 14 -58.78 4.53 -20.75
CA CYS A 14 -57.93 3.33 -20.67
C CYS A 14 -56.51 3.74 -20.26
N GLY A 15 -56.09 3.39 -19.05
CA GLY A 15 -54.70 3.40 -18.64
C GLY A 15 -54.08 2.03 -18.88
N ALA A 16 -53.11 1.94 -19.78
CA ALA A 16 -52.29 0.75 -19.97
C ALA A 16 -51.52 0.46 -18.67
N LEU A 17 -51.68 -0.75 -18.11
CA LEU A 17 -50.84 -1.25 -17.02
C LEU A 17 -49.43 -1.49 -17.59
N CYS A 18 -48.52 -0.54 -17.39
CA CYS A 18 -47.09 -0.84 -17.37
C CYS A 18 -46.79 -1.49 -16.01
N ALA A 19 -46.59 -2.80 -15.98
CA ALA A 19 -46.05 -3.49 -14.82
C ALA A 19 -44.59 -3.04 -14.64
N ALA A 20 -44.38 -2.03 -13.78
CA ALA A 20 -43.06 -1.69 -13.28
C ALA A 20 -42.65 -2.81 -12.31
N SER A 21 -41.87 -3.77 -12.80
CA SER A 21 -41.11 -4.69 -11.96
C SER A 21 -40.09 -3.88 -11.17
N VAL A 22 -40.47 -3.49 -9.96
CA VAL A 22 -39.54 -2.97 -8.96
C VAL A 22 -38.63 -4.15 -8.60
N LEU A 23 -37.45 -4.21 -9.21
CA LEU A 23 -36.35 -4.99 -8.66
C LEU A 23 -36.04 -4.38 -7.29
N ALA A 24 -36.57 -4.99 -6.23
CA ALA A 24 -36.10 -4.73 -4.89
C ALA A 24 -34.61 -5.11 -4.88
N ALA A 25 -33.74 -4.10 -4.83
CA ALA A 25 -32.33 -4.32 -4.56
C ALA A 25 -32.25 -5.07 -3.23
N ALA A 26 -31.68 -6.28 -3.26
CA ALA A 26 -31.35 -6.99 -2.04
C ALA A 26 -30.47 -6.07 -1.18
N PRO A 27 -30.66 -6.02 0.15
CA PRO A 27 -29.77 -5.26 1.00
C PRO A 27 -28.36 -5.80 0.78
N ALA A 28 -27.41 -4.91 0.47
CA ALA A 28 -26.00 -5.26 0.42
C ALA A 28 -25.64 -5.89 1.77
N GLN A 29 -25.36 -7.20 1.78
CA GLN A 29 -24.86 -7.86 2.98
C GLN A 29 -23.53 -7.20 3.32
N ALA A 30 -23.44 -6.58 4.50
CA ALA A 30 -22.18 -6.09 5.04
C ALA A 30 -21.18 -7.25 5.03
N GLN A 31 -20.07 -7.07 4.32
CA GLN A 31 -18.98 -8.05 4.34
C GLN A 31 -18.46 -8.11 5.77
N SER A 32 -18.35 -9.31 6.34
CA SER A 32 -17.89 -9.51 7.70
C SER A 32 -16.42 -9.08 7.84
N ALA A 33 -16.10 -8.34 8.90
CA ALA A 33 -14.73 -7.94 9.22
C ALA A 33 -13.78 -9.15 9.19
N GLU A 34 -12.64 -8.99 8.53
CA GLU A 34 -11.65 -10.05 8.35
C GLU A 34 -10.61 -9.99 9.48
N ASN A 35 -10.20 -11.15 9.98
CA ASN A 35 -9.19 -11.24 11.03
C ASN A 35 -7.81 -10.85 10.49
N VAL A 36 -7.10 -10.02 11.24
CA VAL A 36 -5.76 -9.55 10.94
C VAL A 36 -4.79 -10.04 12.02
N GLN A 37 -3.65 -10.59 11.60
CA GLN A 37 -2.63 -11.14 12.51
C GLN A 37 -1.27 -10.44 12.40
N ASP A 38 -1.02 -9.68 11.33
CA ASP A 38 0.23 -8.95 11.12
C ASP A 38 -0.04 -7.56 10.54
N ALA A 39 -0.68 -6.72 11.34
CA ALA A 39 -0.82 -5.30 11.02
C ALA A 39 0.43 -4.51 11.41
N SER A 40 0.76 -3.47 10.66
CA SER A 40 1.71 -2.44 11.05
C SER A 40 1.04 -1.08 11.21
N PHE A 41 1.52 -0.31 12.18
CA PHE A 41 1.17 1.10 12.41
C PHE A 41 2.44 1.93 12.39
N VAL A 42 2.53 2.91 11.48
CA VAL A 42 3.71 3.76 11.29
C VAL A 42 3.34 5.23 11.45
N TRP A 43 4.00 5.94 12.37
CA TRP A 43 3.66 7.33 12.67
C TRP A 43 4.86 8.19 13.08
N GLY A 44 4.89 9.43 12.61
CA GLY A 44 5.95 10.42 12.87
C GLY A 44 5.61 11.50 13.90
N LEU A 45 4.61 11.32 14.76
CA LEU A 45 4.07 12.34 15.67
C LEU A 45 3.53 13.58 14.96
N ASN A 46 4.30 14.67 14.90
CA ASN A 46 3.99 15.92 14.24
C ASN A 46 5.25 16.49 13.58
N GLY A 47 5.10 17.47 12.71
CA GLY A 47 6.25 18.15 12.09
C GLY A 47 7.16 18.83 13.11
N TYR A 48 6.61 19.25 14.26
CA TYR A 48 7.38 19.91 15.31
C TYR A 48 8.38 18.94 15.95
N ALA A 49 8.03 17.66 16.09
CA ALA A 49 8.96 16.62 16.48
C ALA A 49 10.08 16.39 15.46
N GLN A 50 9.87 16.75 14.19
CA GLN A 50 10.86 16.59 13.12
C GLN A 50 11.82 17.77 13.01
N ALA A 51 11.45 18.94 13.54
CA ALA A 51 12.28 20.15 13.50
C ALA A 51 12.79 20.57 14.88
N GLY A 52 11.89 20.64 15.87
CA GLY A 52 12.11 21.15 17.22
C GLY A 52 12.68 22.58 17.26
N ILE A 53 12.86 23.09 18.47
CA ILE A 53 13.72 24.28 18.68
C ILE A 53 15.19 23.86 18.78
N PHE A 54 15.46 22.65 19.27
CA PHE A 54 16.80 22.09 19.48
C PHE A 54 17.20 21.05 18.42
N GLY A 55 16.47 20.99 17.30
CA GLY A 55 16.58 19.91 16.32
C GLY A 55 15.48 18.84 16.49
N PRO A 56 15.48 17.83 15.61
CA PRO A 56 14.51 16.74 15.68
C PRO A 56 14.54 16.07 17.05
N TRP A 57 13.35 15.72 17.55
CA TRP A 57 13.19 15.08 18.85
C TRP A 57 13.81 13.69 18.85
N THR A 58 14.27 13.28 20.03
CA THR A 58 14.87 11.96 20.21
C THR A 58 13.79 10.91 20.44
N LEU A 59 13.79 9.86 19.62
CA LEU A 59 13.05 8.62 19.85
C LEU A 59 14.00 7.58 20.43
N LYS A 60 13.62 6.90 21.51
CA LYS A 60 14.48 5.95 22.23
C LYS A 60 13.66 4.95 23.05
N ASP A 61 14.37 4.06 23.76
CA ASP A 61 13.81 3.11 24.73
C ASP A 61 12.67 2.24 24.15
N PHE A 62 12.86 1.78 22.91
CA PHE A 62 11.91 0.94 22.21
C PHE A 62 11.78 -0.43 22.87
N THR A 63 10.54 -0.90 23.05
CA THR A 63 10.25 -2.25 23.57
C THR A 63 9.14 -2.94 22.77
N GLY A 64 9.04 -4.26 22.91
CA GLY A 64 8.04 -5.06 22.19
C GLY A 64 8.25 -5.00 20.68
N ASN A 65 7.17 -4.79 19.93
CA ASN A 65 7.20 -4.75 18.46
C ASN A 65 7.36 -3.32 17.91
N ALA A 66 7.80 -2.36 18.75
CA ALA A 66 8.07 -1.00 18.32
C ALA A 66 9.52 -0.85 17.84
N THR A 67 9.70 -0.19 16.70
CA THR A 67 11.01 0.07 16.09
C THR A 67 11.08 1.50 15.54
N GLN A 68 12.29 2.03 15.42
CA GLN A 68 12.52 3.33 14.81
C GLN A 68 12.76 3.20 13.31
N LEU A 69 12.10 4.07 12.54
CA LEU A 69 12.48 4.43 11.19
C LEU A 69 13.21 5.78 11.25
N THR A 70 14.52 5.78 11.04
CA THR A 70 15.32 7.02 11.11
C THR A 70 15.27 7.76 9.78
N GLY A 71 14.63 8.93 9.81
CA GLY A 71 14.48 9.82 8.66
C GLY A 71 15.73 10.63 8.36
N SER A 72 15.81 11.19 7.16
CA SER A 72 16.90 12.09 6.78
C SER A 72 16.87 13.42 7.53
N VAL A 73 15.78 13.76 8.23
CA VAL A 73 15.77 14.84 9.24
C VAL A 73 16.79 14.62 10.36
N SER A 74 17.05 13.37 10.73
CA SER A 74 18.07 12.98 11.72
C SER A 74 19.25 12.24 11.09
N GLY A 75 19.50 12.45 9.79
CA GLY A 75 20.63 11.84 9.07
C GLY A 75 20.46 10.35 8.72
N GLY A 76 19.26 9.79 8.91
CA GLY A 76 18.92 8.45 8.42
C GLY A 76 18.54 8.44 6.93
N SER A 77 18.14 7.27 6.45
CA SER A 77 17.85 7.02 5.04
C SER A 77 16.55 6.24 4.81
N GLN A 78 15.67 6.16 5.81
CA GLN A 78 14.40 5.46 5.64
C GLN A 78 13.54 6.14 4.56
N THR A 79 12.87 5.32 3.75
CA THR A 79 11.92 5.74 2.71
C THR A 79 10.55 5.12 2.88
N GLU A 80 10.36 4.29 3.91
CA GLU A 80 9.12 3.56 4.15
C GLU A 80 7.98 4.53 4.50
N TYR A 81 8.28 5.56 5.29
CA TYR A 81 7.30 6.54 5.71
C TYR A 81 7.70 7.93 5.21
N ALA A 82 7.01 8.36 4.15
CA ALA A 82 7.14 9.69 3.54
C ALA A 82 5.83 10.45 3.66
N VAL A 83 5.94 11.75 3.93
CA VAL A 83 4.81 12.67 4.08
C VAL A 83 5.08 13.94 3.28
N ASP A 84 4.03 14.50 2.69
CA ASP A 84 4.13 15.75 1.94
C ASP A 84 4.48 16.91 2.87
N PRO A 85 5.27 17.90 2.41
CA PRO A 85 5.62 19.05 3.21
C PRO A 85 4.43 19.99 3.47
N LEU A 86 4.64 20.97 4.34
CA LEU A 86 3.77 22.12 4.52
C LEU A 86 3.45 22.77 3.15
N PRO A 87 2.18 23.10 2.83
CA PRO A 87 0.98 23.04 3.69
C PRO A 87 0.12 21.78 3.52
N ALA A 88 0.59 20.73 2.85
CA ALA A 88 -0.19 19.48 2.76
C ALA A 88 -0.27 18.79 4.13
N THR A 89 0.84 18.75 4.87
CA THR A 89 0.91 18.28 6.26
C THR A 89 1.66 19.27 7.14
N SER A 90 1.87 18.95 8.42
CA SER A 90 2.74 19.73 9.30
C SER A 90 4.24 19.56 9.00
N MET A 91 4.64 18.68 8.09
CA MET A 91 6.06 18.37 7.85
C MET A 91 6.82 19.62 7.35
N PRO A 92 7.96 20.00 7.95
CA PRO A 92 8.75 21.13 7.49
C PRO A 92 9.19 20.99 6.03
N VAL A 93 9.13 22.10 5.28
CA VAL A 93 9.62 22.18 3.90
C VAL A 93 11.14 22.09 3.88
N SER A 94 11.70 21.25 2.99
CA SER A 94 13.14 21.26 2.70
C SER A 94 13.42 20.93 1.24
N SER A 95 14.65 21.22 0.78
CA SER A 95 15.12 20.87 -0.57
C SER A 95 16.49 20.19 -0.50
N PRO A 96 16.62 18.90 -0.87
CA PRO A 96 15.53 17.97 -1.18
C PRO A 96 14.59 17.77 0.03
N GLN A 97 13.36 17.30 -0.23
CA GLN A 97 12.42 17.03 0.86
C GLN A 97 12.96 15.92 1.75
N LYS A 98 13.07 16.19 3.05
CA LYS A 98 13.58 15.23 4.03
C LYS A 98 12.49 14.26 4.45
N THR A 99 12.88 13.02 4.75
CA THR A 99 11.98 12.02 5.31
C THR A 99 11.96 12.14 6.84
N PRO A 100 10.78 12.00 7.47
CA PRO A 100 10.62 12.12 8.92
C PRO A 100 11.21 10.92 9.67
N ASN A 101 11.52 11.11 10.95
CA ASN A 101 11.62 9.99 11.89
C ASN A 101 10.22 9.47 12.18
N ALA A 102 10.08 8.16 12.27
CA ALA A 102 8.83 7.51 12.63
C ALA A 102 9.04 6.31 13.55
N VAL A 103 7.96 5.93 14.22
CA VAL A 103 7.86 4.69 14.96
C VAL A 103 7.00 3.73 14.18
N LYS A 104 7.49 2.50 14.00
CA LYS A 104 6.76 1.40 13.41
C LYS A 104 6.47 0.35 14.47
N PHE A 105 5.19 0.09 14.69
CA PHE A 105 4.70 -1.08 15.42
C PHE A 105 4.34 -2.18 14.41
N THR A 106 4.73 -3.42 14.68
CA THR A 106 4.38 -4.60 13.87
C THR A 106 3.65 -5.67 14.68
N GLY A 107 3.17 -6.73 14.03
CA GLY A 107 2.48 -7.83 14.69
C GLY A 107 1.14 -7.43 15.31
N GLY A 108 0.52 -6.37 14.79
CA GLY A 108 -0.78 -5.89 15.24
C GLY A 108 -1.89 -6.87 14.88
N LYS A 109 -2.91 -6.92 15.74
CA LYS A 109 -4.00 -7.88 15.65
C LYS A 109 -5.35 -7.22 15.77
N GLY A 110 -6.34 -7.81 15.14
CA GLY A 110 -7.72 -7.40 15.28
C GLY A 110 -8.57 -7.81 14.09
N ALA A 111 -9.55 -7.00 13.75
CA ALA A 111 -10.41 -7.26 12.60
C ALA A 111 -10.65 -5.96 11.84
N VAL A 112 -10.64 -6.05 10.51
CA VAL A 112 -10.88 -4.93 9.60
C VAL A 112 -11.80 -5.37 8.48
N ASP A 113 -12.78 -4.55 8.13
CA ASP A 113 -13.49 -4.64 6.87
C ASP A 113 -12.58 -4.06 5.76
N PRO A 114 -12.07 -4.89 4.83
CA PRO A 114 -11.12 -4.45 3.81
C PRO A 114 -11.74 -3.48 2.79
N VAL A 115 -13.07 -3.34 2.75
CA VAL A 115 -13.77 -2.42 1.85
C VAL A 115 -13.86 -1.02 2.44
N THR A 116 -14.16 -0.93 3.74
CA THR A 116 -14.41 0.35 4.42
C THR A 116 -13.25 0.81 5.30
N GLY A 117 -12.32 -0.07 5.63
CA GLY A 117 -11.27 0.15 6.63
C GLY A 117 -11.77 0.09 8.08
N ALA A 118 -13.09 -0.10 8.28
CA ALA A 118 -13.71 -0.13 9.58
C ALA A 118 -13.25 -1.34 10.40
N GLY A 119 -13.04 -1.15 11.71
CA GLY A 119 -12.56 -2.22 12.56
C GLY A 119 -11.72 -1.73 13.73
N THR A 120 -11.06 -2.68 14.38
CA THR A 120 -10.18 -2.41 15.50
C THR A 120 -8.89 -3.18 15.31
N LEU A 121 -7.75 -2.48 15.43
CA LEU A 121 -6.42 -3.06 15.41
C LEU A 121 -5.68 -2.63 16.68
N SER A 122 -4.90 -3.55 17.24
CA SER A 122 -4.15 -3.35 18.47
C SER A 122 -2.71 -3.82 18.28
N TRP A 123 -1.76 -3.05 18.81
CA TRP A 123 -0.34 -3.38 18.78
C TRP A 123 0.22 -3.42 20.20
N THR A 124 1.35 -4.12 20.37
CA THR A 124 2.08 -4.19 21.64
C THR A 124 3.49 -3.62 21.47
N GLY A 125 3.90 -2.80 22.42
CA GLY A 125 5.23 -2.21 22.47
C GLY A 125 5.22 -0.80 23.02
N SER A 126 6.40 -0.20 23.12
CA SER A 126 6.52 1.19 23.56
C SER A 126 7.68 1.91 22.93
N TYR A 127 7.65 3.23 23.03
CA TYR A 127 8.79 4.08 22.77
C TYR A 127 8.72 5.33 23.65
N THR A 128 9.89 5.94 23.83
CA THR A 128 10.06 7.20 24.55
C THR A 128 10.42 8.31 23.58
N VAL A 129 9.87 9.49 23.81
CA VAL A 129 10.15 10.73 23.07
C VAL A 129 10.73 11.76 24.03
N ASN A 130 11.73 12.51 23.57
CA ASN A 130 12.19 13.70 24.27
C ASN A 130 12.49 14.84 23.30
N ALA A 131 11.87 15.99 23.56
CA ALA A 131 12.00 17.21 22.76
C ALA A 131 13.26 18.03 23.07
N TYR A 132 13.97 17.69 24.15
CA TYR A 132 15.05 18.49 24.70
C TYR A 132 16.37 17.69 24.75
N PRO A 133 17.52 18.37 24.57
CA PRO A 133 18.82 17.79 24.85
C PRO A 133 18.92 17.24 26.28
N ALA A 134 19.63 16.12 26.44
CA ALA A 134 19.73 15.40 27.72
C ALA A 134 20.19 16.27 28.91
N GLN A 135 20.99 17.30 28.66
CA GLN A 135 21.47 18.25 29.67
C GLN A 135 20.36 19.01 30.41
N PHE A 136 19.17 19.15 29.81
CA PHE A 136 18.04 19.81 30.45
C PHE A 136 17.23 18.88 31.35
N ASN A 137 17.47 17.57 31.28
CA ASN A 137 16.71 16.55 32.01
C ASN A 137 15.18 16.76 31.93
N ALA A 138 14.68 17.20 30.78
CA ALA A 138 13.25 17.44 30.60
C ALA A 138 12.48 16.11 30.65
N PRO A 139 11.23 16.10 31.14
CA PRO A 139 10.39 14.91 31.17
C PRO A 139 10.32 14.20 29.82
N ASN A 140 10.40 12.86 29.86
CA ASN A 140 10.21 12.01 28.69
C ASN A 140 8.72 11.75 28.48
N GLU A 141 8.24 11.79 27.24
CA GLU A 141 6.91 11.28 26.90
C GLU A 141 7.03 9.80 26.54
N VAL A 142 6.11 8.97 27.01
CA VAL A 142 6.15 7.52 26.80
C VAL A 142 4.80 7.05 26.25
N TYR A 143 4.84 6.46 25.06
CA TYR A 143 3.66 5.96 24.37
C TYR A 143 3.71 4.43 24.32
N ARG A 144 2.60 3.75 24.65
CA ARG A 144 2.54 2.29 24.68
C ARG A 144 1.24 1.75 24.11
N ASP A 145 1.34 0.56 23.52
CA ASP A 145 0.23 -0.30 23.15
C ASP A 145 -0.91 0.42 22.40
N PRO A 146 -0.63 1.01 21.22
CA PRO A 146 -1.63 1.77 20.49
C PRO A 146 -2.77 0.86 20.02
N VAL A 147 -3.98 1.41 20.02
CA VAL A 147 -5.20 0.78 19.51
C VAL A 147 -5.89 1.75 18.58
N LEU A 148 -6.05 1.33 17.33
CA LEU A 148 -6.80 2.03 16.30
C LEU A 148 -8.23 1.48 16.27
N THR A 149 -9.21 2.39 16.24
CA THR A 149 -10.61 2.05 15.96
C THR A 149 -11.13 2.92 14.83
N VAL A 150 -11.72 2.30 13.81
CA VAL A 150 -12.33 2.95 12.64
C VAL A 150 -13.80 2.52 12.57
N ALA A 151 -14.70 3.49 12.52
CA ALA A 151 -16.13 3.28 12.32
C ALA A 151 -16.46 3.05 10.84
N ALA A 152 -17.68 2.60 10.56
CA ALA A 152 -18.13 2.27 9.20
C ALA A 152 -18.12 3.46 8.22
N ASP A 153 -18.21 4.70 8.73
CA ASP A 153 -18.12 5.92 7.94
C ASP A 153 -16.69 6.42 7.71
N GLY A 154 -15.70 5.69 8.24
CA GLY A 154 -14.27 6.03 8.16
C GLY A 154 -13.79 7.00 9.24
N SER A 155 -14.65 7.47 10.14
CA SER A 155 -14.23 8.23 11.32
C SER A 155 -13.59 7.30 12.36
N GLY A 156 -12.81 7.84 13.29
CA GLY A 156 -12.20 7.00 14.31
C GLY A 156 -11.20 7.67 15.22
N SER A 157 -10.41 6.85 15.91
CA SER A 157 -9.42 7.30 16.87
C SER A 157 -8.26 6.32 17.06
N VAL A 158 -7.15 6.85 17.56
CA VAL A 158 -6.05 6.06 18.14
C VAL A 158 -6.00 6.35 19.63
N THR A 159 -6.02 5.30 20.44
CA THR A 159 -5.74 5.37 21.88
C THR A 159 -4.38 4.73 22.18
N ALA A 160 -3.68 5.22 23.19
CA ALA A 160 -2.44 4.62 23.67
C ALA A 160 -2.34 4.80 25.19
N GLU A 161 -1.65 3.89 25.88
CA GLU A 161 -1.20 4.19 27.25
C GLU A 161 -0.14 5.30 27.17
N PHE A 162 -0.32 6.35 27.96
CA PHE A 162 0.57 7.49 27.96
C PHE A 162 1.12 7.75 29.36
N GLY A 163 2.42 7.94 29.43
CA GLY A 163 3.13 8.31 30.66
C GLY A 163 4.10 9.44 30.39
N VAL A 164 4.43 10.17 31.46
CA VAL A 164 5.49 11.17 31.46
C VAL A 164 6.53 10.78 32.50
N GLY A 165 7.76 10.56 32.06
CA GLY A 165 8.88 10.25 32.93
C GLY A 165 9.28 11.44 33.80
N GLY A 166 9.94 11.17 34.92
CA GLY A 166 10.46 12.23 35.80
C GLY A 166 11.52 13.08 35.09
N GLY A 167 11.62 14.35 35.48
CA GLY A 167 12.54 15.31 34.87
C GLY A 167 12.61 16.62 35.65
N ASN A 168 12.93 17.71 34.97
CA ASN A 168 12.96 19.06 35.53
C ASN A 168 12.15 20.05 34.68
N ASP A 169 11.55 21.05 35.33
CA ASP A 169 10.94 22.19 34.64
C ASP A 169 12.00 23.20 34.15
N MET A 170 11.57 24.28 33.49
CA MET A 170 12.47 25.33 32.99
C MET A 170 13.24 26.09 34.09
N ASN A 171 12.79 26.01 35.35
CA ASN A 171 13.46 26.60 36.50
C ASN A 171 14.36 25.58 37.24
N GLY A 172 14.45 24.34 36.75
CA GLY A 172 15.22 23.26 37.37
C GLY A 172 14.48 22.53 38.51
N ASN A 173 13.19 22.82 38.76
CA ASN A 173 12.43 22.12 39.77
C ASN A 173 12.12 20.68 39.31
N PRO A 174 12.23 19.67 40.18
CA PRO A 174 11.95 18.30 39.80
C PRO A 174 10.46 18.10 39.50
N ILE A 175 10.19 17.36 38.42
CA ILE A 175 8.88 16.88 38.01
C ILE A 175 8.86 15.37 38.25
N PRO A 176 7.96 14.84 39.11
CA PRO A 176 7.86 13.39 39.30
C PRO A 176 7.29 12.70 38.04
N PRO A 177 7.60 11.41 37.82
CA PRO A 177 6.95 10.64 36.77
C PRO A 177 5.45 10.49 37.06
N GLU A 178 4.65 10.46 36.01
CA GLU A 178 3.19 10.32 36.06
C GLU A 178 2.71 9.37 34.96
N GLU A 179 1.91 8.37 35.33
CA GLU A 179 1.22 7.49 34.38
C GLU A 179 -0.22 7.99 34.22
N LEU A 180 -0.57 8.40 33.00
CA LEU A 180 -1.88 8.98 32.69
C LEU A 180 -2.89 7.95 32.17
N GLY A 181 -2.43 6.72 31.94
CA GLY A 181 -3.23 5.60 31.43
C GLY A 181 -3.60 5.76 29.95
N ARG A 182 -4.63 5.03 29.53
CA ARG A 182 -5.10 5.03 28.14
C ARG A 182 -5.81 6.34 27.79
N LEU A 183 -5.25 7.06 26.83
CA LEU A 183 -5.79 8.33 26.33
C LEU A 183 -6.06 8.26 24.83
N THR A 184 -7.06 9.00 24.37
CA THR A 184 -7.27 9.26 22.93
C THR A 184 -6.22 10.24 22.43
N VAL A 185 -5.19 9.75 21.74
CA VAL A 185 -4.07 10.58 21.26
C VAL A 185 -4.32 11.15 19.87
N ILE A 186 -5.20 10.51 19.07
CA ILE A 186 -5.59 10.97 17.73
C ILE A 186 -7.10 10.75 17.56
N THR A 187 -7.78 11.69 16.90
CA THR A 187 -9.10 11.51 16.28
C THR A 187 -8.99 11.81 14.78
N PHE A 188 -9.93 11.27 14.00
CA PHE A 188 -10.07 11.61 12.59
C PHE A 188 -11.54 11.50 12.17
N ASP A 189 -12.01 12.48 11.40
CA ASP A 189 -13.37 12.51 10.86
C ASP A 189 -13.54 11.57 9.65
N ALA A 190 -14.79 11.32 9.26
CA ALA A 190 -15.12 10.63 8.02
C ALA A 190 -14.47 11.32 6.81
N GLY A 191 -13.90 10.52 5.89
CA GLY A 191 -13.14 11.03 4.74
C GLY A 191 -11.65 11.30 5.00
N SER A 192 -11.17 11.05 6.22
CA SER A 192 -9.75 11.18 6.57
C SER A 192 -8.85 10.03 6.11
N LEU A 193 -9.46 8.91 5.68
CA LEU A 193 -8.75 7.77 5.10
C LEU A 193 -8.43 8.05 3.63
N SER A 194 -7.16 7.84 3.25
CA SER A 194 -6.69 7.92 1.86
C SER A 194 -5.91 6.66 1.49
N GLY A 195 -5.86 6.35 0.19
CA GLY A 195 -5.18 5.15 -0.31
C GLY A 195 -5.74 3.84 0.25
N LEU A 196 -7.04 3.79 0.56
CA LEU A 196 -7.68 2.60 1.11
C LEU A 196 -7.63 1.45 0.11
N THR A 197 -7.04 0.35 0.56
CA THR A 197 -6.93 -0.93 -0.15
C THR A 197 -7.29 -2.07 0.79
N SER A 198 -7.39 -3.29 0.24
CA SER A 198 -7.55 -4.50 1.06
C SER A 198 -6.38 -4.79 1.99
N THR A 199 -5.26 -4.05 1.88
CA THR A 199 -4.04 -4.27 2.65
C THR A 199 -3.64 -3.09 3.52
N GLY A 200 -4.43 -2.02 3.57
CA GLY A 200 -4.07 -0.85 4.36
C GLY A 200 -4.64 0.47 3.85
N TYR A 201 -4.30 1.52 4.56
CA TYR A 201 -4.69 2.90 4.30
C TYR A 201 -3.78 3.87 5.05
N ARG A 202 -3.77 5.13 4.60
CA ARG A 202 -3.23 6.27 5.33
C ARG A 202 -4.35 7.06 5.98
N VAL A 203 -4.14 7.55 7.19
CA VAL A 203 -5.10 8.38 7.92
C VAL A 203 -4.53 9.79 8.11
N THR A 204 -5.34 10.80 7.82
CA THR A 204 -5.04 12.20 8.16
C THR A 204 -5.76 12.59 9.45
N PRO A 205 -5.05 12.81 10.57
CA PRO A 205 -5.69 13.17 11.83
C PRO A 205 -6.39 14.54 11.81
N ASP A 206 -7.36 14.71 12.70
CA ASP A 206 -7.94 16.01 13.00
C ASP A 206 -6.96 16.89 13.76
N TYR A 207 -7.07 18.19 13.52
CA TYR A 207 -6.36 19.20 14.31
C TYR A 207 -6.99 20.57 14.13
N ARG A 208 -7.16 20.96 12.87
CA ARG A 208 -7.63 22.31 12.52
C ARG A 208 -9.04 22.51 13.06
N GLY A 209 -9.26 23.63 13.73
CA GLY A 209 -10.57 23.92 14.31
C GLY A 209 -10.86 23.21 15.65
N VAL A 210 -10.04 22.25 16.07
CA VAL A 210 -10.22 21.55 17.34
C VAL A 210 -9.88 22.48 18.50
N THR A 211 -10.85 22.66 19.40
CA THR A 211 -10.74 23.57 20.54
C THR A 211 -10.31 22.83 21.80
N VAL A 212 -9.42 23.46 22.56
CA VAL A 212 -9.13 23.08 23.95
C VAL A 212 -9.17 24.31 24.85
N ASP A 213 -9.86 24.18 25.98
CA ASP A 213 -9.85 25.18 27.05
C ASP A 213 -9.05 24.61 28.23
N LEU A 214 -8.02 25.33 28.64
CA LEU A 214 -7.09 24.90 29.67
C LEU A 214 -7.30 25.71 30.94
N ALA A 215 -7.39 25.03 32.08
CA ALA A 215 -7.44 25.69 33.39
C ALA A 215 -6.11 26.40 33.73
N GLU A 216 -4.99 25.85 33.24
CA GLU A 216 -3.64 26.35 33.49
C GLU A 216 -2.73 26.16 32.26
N GLY A 217 -1.70 27.02 32.16
CA GLY A 217 -0.74 27.04 31.07
C GLY A 217 -1.07 28.10 30.00
N THR A 218 -0.38 28.02 28.86
CA THR A 218 -0.58 28.95 27.74
C THR A 218 -1.96 28.73 27.11
N PRO A 219 -2.80 29.77 26.96
CA PRO A 219 -4.08 29.63 26.26
C PRO A 219 -3.89 29.23 24.78
N GLN A 220 -4.83 28.45 24.24
CA GLN A 220 -4.84 28.12 22.82
C GLN A 220 -5.11 29.39 21.99
N VAL A 221 -4.27 29.64 20.99
CA VAL A 221 -4.47 30.70 20.01
C VAL A 221 -5.36 30.16 18.89
N ARG A 222 -6.53 30.78 18.69
CA ARG A 222 -7.55 30.37 17.70
C ARG A 222 -7.76 31.38 16.55
N THR A 223 -6.94 32.42 16.50
CA THR A 223 -7.10 33.56 15.60
C THR A 223 -6.05 33.57 14.49
N CYS A 224 -5.47 32.41 14.16
CA CYS A 224 -4.44 32.33 13.13
C CYS A 224 -5.01 32.61 11.74
N SER A 225 -4.21 33.32 10.95
CA SER A 225 -4.47 33.63 9.54
C SER A 225 -3.21 33.31 8.74
N ASP A 226 -3.35 33.29 7.42
CA ASP A 226 -2.24 33.09 6.47
C ASP A 226 -1.28 34.30 6.35
N ALA A 227 -1.54 35.35 7.14
CA ALA A 227 -0.70 36.53 7.19
C ALA A 227 0.73 36.20 7.65
N GLY A 228 1.72 36.87 7.04
CA GLY A 228 3.12 36.75 7.43
C GLY A 228 3.78 35.41 7.08
N GLY A 229 3.19 34.63 6.18
CA GLY A 229 3.73 33.33 5.74
C GLY A 229 3.39 32.16 6.67
N ALA A 230 2.47 32.35 7.61
CA ALA A 230 1.88 31.28 8.39
C ALA A 230 0.88 30.47 7.55
N THR A 231 0.52 29.28 8.03
CA THR A 231 -0.51 28.46 7.37
C THR A 231 -1.94 28.94 7.61
N GLY A 232 -2.14 29.81 8.61
CA GLY A 232 -3.44 30.10 9.18
C GLY A 232 -4.05 28.97 10.01
N TRP A 233 -3.33 27.86 10.22
CA TRP A 233 -3.84 26.76 11.02
C TRP A 233 -3.82 27.14 12.50
N TRP A 234 -4.95 26.88 13.14
CA TRP A 234 -5.06 26.80 14.58
C TRP A 234 -5.80 25.52 14.92
N GLY A 235 -5.51 24.95 16.08
CA GLY A 235 -6.02 23.63 16.39
C GLY A 235 -5.41 23.00 17.61
N SER A 236 -5.83 21.78 17.88
CA SER A 236 -5.40 20.98 19.01
C SER A 236 -5.44 19.51 18.63
N TRP A 237 -4.53 18.73 19.20
CA TRP A 237 -4.73 17.29 19.37
C TRP A 237 -5.99 17.04 20.22
N PRO A 238 -6.48 15.79 20.34
CA PRO A 238 -7.75 15.53 21.04
C PRO A 238 -7.78 16.17 22.42
N THR A 239 -8.91 16.83 22.72
CA THR A 239 -9.09 17.62 23.95
C THR A 239 -8.80 16.79 25.20
N GLU A 240 -9.16 15.51 25.21
CA GLU A 240 -8.84 14.59 26.31
C GLU A 240 -7.33 14.50 26.57
N PHE A 241 -6.55 14.27 25.51
CA PHE A 241 -5.10 14.14 25.63
C PHE A 241 -4.46 15.45 26.09
N VAL A 242 -4.80 16.57 25.46
CA VAL A 242 -4.18 17.87 25.77
C VAL A 242 -4.54 18.36 27.17
N THR A 243 -5.76 18.11 27.65
CA THR A 243 -6.16 18.51 29.02
C THR A 243 -5.43 17.70 30.10
N LYS A 244 -5.13 16.42 29.84
CA LYS A 244 -4.43 15.54 30.78
C LYS A 244 -2.90 15.63 30.70
N ALA A 245 -2.32 15.90 29.53
CA ALA A 245 -0.87 16.02 29.37
C ALA A 245 -0.29 17.07 30.33
N PRO A 246 0.84 16.84 31.03
CA PRO A 246 1.42 17.82 31.95
C PRO A 246 1.86 19.10 31.25
N SER A 247 1.78 20.24 31.95
CA SER A 247 2.10 21.56 31.37
C SER A 247 3.50 21.65 30.75
N ALA A 248 4.45 20.86 31.26
CA ALA A 248 5.82 20.77 30.75
C ALA A 248 5.93 20.31 29.29
N VAL A 249 4.99 19.48 28.81
CA VAL A 249 4.98 18.94 27.43
C VAL A 249 3.75 19.35 26.63
N ARG A 250 2.67 19.74 27.32
CA ARG A 250 1.34 20.03 26.75
C ARG A 250 1.39 20.99 25.55
N SER A 251 2.23 22.02 25.64
CA SER A 251 2.30 23.10 24.64
C SER A 251 2.70 22.62 23.24
N HIS A 252 3.20 21.40 23.09
CA HIS A 252 3.56 20.83 21.79
C HIS A 252 2.35 20.41 20.94
N PHE A 253 1.17 20.26 21.56
CA PHE A 253 0.02 19.57 20.96
C PHE A 253 -1.15 20.49 20.59
N TYR A 254 -0.99 21.81 20.73
CA TYR A 254 -2.00 22.78 20.32
C TYR A 254 -1.36 24.11 19.91
N SER A 255 -2.11 24.92 19.17
CA SER A 255 -1.65 26.22 18.71
C SER A 255 -1.45 27.18 19.88
N THR A 256 -0.21 27.61 20.12
CA THR A 256 0.14 28.63 21.13
C THR A 256 0.58 29.96 20.48
N GLY A 257 0.45 30.06 19.16
CA GLY A 257 0.84 31.20 18.34
C GLY A 257 0.55 30.89 16.87
N CYS A 258 0.81 31.85 15.99
CA CYS A 258 0.53 31.75 14.56
C CYS A 258 1.83 31.92 13.77
N GLY A 259 2.27 30.86 13.10
CA GLY A 259 3.48 30.88 12.26
C GLY A 259 4.71 30.19 12.86
N GLY A 260 5.69 29.92 11.99
CA GLY A 260 6.95 29.28 12.34
C GLY A 260 6.74 27.85 12.83
N ASN A 261 7.45 27.44 13.88
CA ASN A 261 7.32 26.09 14.44
C ASN A 261 5.90 25.78 14.99
N GLN A 262 5.03 26.78 15.13
CA GLN A 262 3.63 26.58 15.51
C GLN A 262 2.83 25.85 14.42
N ASP A 263 3.14 26.11 13.14
CA ASP A 263 2.48 25.46 11.99
C ASP A 263 2.78 23.96 11.92
N TYR A 264 3.83 23.50 12.61
CA TYR A 264 4.28 22.11 12.60
C TYR A 264 3.63 21.24 13.68
N LYS A 265 2.72 21.79 14.50
CA LYS A 265 2.16 21.08 15.66
C LYS A 265 1.03 20.12 15.33
N ALA A 266 0.37 20.29 14.18
CA ALA A 266 -0.63 19.34 13.72
C ALA A 266 0.01 17.94 13.63
N PRO A 267 -0.64 16.88 14.11
CA PRO A 267 -0.15 15.52 13.95
C PRO A 267 0.05 15.20 12.46
N LEU A 268 1.14 14.49 12.16
CA LEU A 268 1.37 13.95 10.82
C LEU A 268 0.38 12.80 10.54
N PRO A 269 0.08 12.53 9.26
CA PRO A 269 -0.63 11.32 8.86
C PRO A 269 0.01 10.06 9.43
N PHE A 270 -0.73 8.96 9.54
CA PHE A 270 -0.14 7.67 9.91
C PHE A 270 -0.55 6.59 8.92
N ASP A 271 0.31 5.59 8.77
CA ASP A 271 0.09 4.47 7.86
C ASP A 271 -0.32 3.23 8.63
N VAL A 272 -1.33 2.57 8.11
CA VAL A 272 -1.79 1.27 8.56
C VAL A 272 -1.65 0.32 7.39
N ALA A 273 -0.92 -0.77 7.59
CA ALA A 273 -0.88 -1.88 6.65
C ALA A 273 -1.27 -3.16 7.38
N TYR A 274 -1.91 -4.09 6.68
CA TYR A 274 -2.29 -5.38 7.23
C TYR A 274 -2.41 -6.44 6.14
N THR A 275 -2.26 -7.68 6.57
CA THR A 275 -2.68 -8.85 5.80
C THR A 275 -3.90 -9.44 6.48
N THR A 276 -4.96 -9.72 5.71
CA THR A 276 -6.11 -10.44 6.24
C THR A 276 -5.83 -11.94 6.19
N ALA A 277 -6.06 -12.61 7.31
CA ALA A 277 -6.01 -14.06 7.37
C ALA A 277 -7.27 -14.59 6.71
N VAL A 278 -7.14 -15.22 5.54
CA VAL A 278 -8.27 -15.92 4.91
C VAL A 278 -8.65 -17.08 5.84
N THR A 279 -9.73 -16.90 6.60
CA THR A 279 -10.40 -18.02 7.26
C THR A 279 -11.30 -18.66 6.21
N PRO A 280 -11.05 -19.92 5.78
CA PRO A 280 -11.97 -20.60 4.88
C PRO A 280 -13.36 -20.64 5.53
N PRO A 281 -14.47 -20.41 4.81
CA PRO A 281 -15.78 -20.68 5.35
C PRO A 281 -15.85 -22.16 5.74
N ALA A 282 -16.52 -22.47 6.84
CA ALA A 282 -16.83 -23.84 7.18
C ALA A 282 -17.78 -24.40 6.10
N GLY A 283 -17.22 -25.08 5.10
CA GLY A 283 -18.00 -25.70 4.03
C GLY A 283 -18.75 -26.92 4.52
N SER A 284 -20.02 -27.04 4.12
CA SER A 284 -20.72 -28.33 4.06
C SER A 284 -20.46 -28.98 2.70
N ASP A 285 -20.30 -30.30 2.68
CA ASP A 285 -19.75 -31.14 1.59
C ASP A 285 -20.47 -31.12 0.22
N LYS A 286 -21.36 -30.17 -0.10
CA LYS A 286 -22.22 -30.26 -1.31
C LYS A 286 -22.43 -29.00 -2.16
N ASP A 287 -21.83 -27.86 -1.85
CA ASP A 287 -21.93 -26.64 -2.68
C ASP A 287 -20.55 -26.12 -3.15
N GLN A 288 -20.51 -25.42 -4.28
CA GLN A 288 -19.35 -24.64 -4.74
C GLN A 288 -19.69 -23.14 -4.70
N ASP A 289 -18.90 -22.38 -3.94
CA ASP A 289 -19.00 -20.93 -3.86
C ASP A 289 -18.12 -20.25 -4.92
N LEU A 290 -18.68 -19.27 -5.63
CA LEU A 290 -17.97 -18.39 -6.57
C LEU A 290 -18.03 -16.94 -6.05
N LYS A 291 -16.87 -16.30 -5.91
CA LYS A 291 -16.71 -14.89 -5.51
C LYS A 291 -15.85 -14.15 -6.52
N VAL A 292 -16.24 -12.91 -6.87
CA VAL A 292 -15.47 -12.01 -7.73
C VAL A 292 -15.33 -10.65 -7.03
N VAL A 293 -14.13 -10.07 -7.08
CA VAL A 293 -13.85 -8.71 -6.60
C VAL A 293 -13.58 -7.84 -7.83
N VAL A 294 -14.31 -6.74 -7.97
CA VAL A 294 -14.15 -5.77 -9.06
C VAL A 294 -13.63 -4.45 -8.47
N PRO A 295 -12.33 -4.12 -8.61
CA PRO A 295 -11.78 -2.85 -8.12
C PRO A 295 -12.15 -1.67 -9.01
N GLN A 296 -12.17 -0.46 -8.45
CA GLN A 296 -12.25 0.79 -9.20
C GLN A 296 -10.90 1.07 -9.89
N ALA A 297 -10.92 1.51 -11.15
CA ALA A 297 -9.72 1.75 -11.93
C ALA A 297 -8.81 2.83 -11.28
N PRO A 298 -7.50 2.60 -11.16
CA PRO A 298 -6.55 3.55 -10.56
C PRO A 298 -6.43 4.85 -11.38
N THR A 299 -6.21 5.98 -10.70
CA THR A 299 -6.10 7.34 -11.25
C THR A 299 -4.66 7.79 -11.59
N GLU A 300 -3.68 6.89 -11.52
CA GLU A 300 -2.31 7.14 -11.98
C GLU A 300 -2.19 6.72 -13.46
N PRO A 301 -1.40 7.42 -14.30
CA PRO A 301 -1.10 6.94 -15.64
C PRO A 301 -0.32 5.64 -15.48
N GLY A 302 -0.99 4.50 -15.66
CA GLY A 302 -0.39 3.21 -15.34
C GLY A 302 0.88 2.90 -16.13
N GLU A 303 1.54 1.81 -15.78
CA GLU A 303 2.89 1.45 -16.23
C GLU A 303 2.88 0.08 -16.95
N PHE A 304 3.84 -0.09 -17.87
CA PHE A 304 4.21 -1.41 -18.40
C PHE A 304 5.48 -1.91 -17.70
N VAL A 305 5.32 -2.96 -16.90
CA VAL A 305 6.39 -3.64 -16.17
C VAL A 305 6.53 -5.05 -16.72
N TRP A 306 7.77 -5.53 -16.84
CA TRP A 306 8.01 -6.96 -17.04
C TRP A 306 9.19 -7.46 -16.22
N THR A 307 9.06 -8.66 -15.68
CA THR A 307 10.06 -9.33 -14.84
C THR A 307 10.19 -10.80 -15.22
N VAL A 308 11.40 -11.36 -15.12
CA VAL A 308 11.59 -12.81 -15.20
C VAL A 308 11.30 -13.39 -13.81
N ASP A 309 10.22 -14.16 -13.69
CA ASP A 309 9.78 -14.80 -12.46
C ASP A 309 10.50 -16.14 -12.26
N GLY A 310 11.81 -16.07 -12.02
CA GLY A 310 12.68 -17.21 -11.70
C GLY A 310 13.87 -16.79 -10.84
N SER A 311 14.24 -17.60 -9.85
CA SER A 311 15.33 -17.30 -8.90
C SER A 311 16.72 -17.76 -9.38
N ASN A 312 16.82 -18.29 -10.61
CA ASN A 312 18.05 -18.80 -11.20
C ASN A 312 18.24 -18.23 -12.62
N GLY A 313 19.45 -17.75 -12.94
CA GLY A 313 19.78 -17.28 -14.29
C GLY A 313 19.99 -18.41 -15.32
N LEU A 314 19.69 -19.66 -14.97
CA LEU A 314 19.93 -20.84 -15.79
C LEU A 314 18.62 -21.59 -16.06
N VAL A 315 18.28 -21.72 -17.34
CA VAL A 315 17.24 -22.65 -17.82
C VAL A 315 17.95 -23.95 -18.21
N ASP A 316 17.77 -25.00 -17.39
CA ASP A 316 18.35 -26.32 -17.64
C ASP A 316 17.38 -27.19 -18.46
N LEU A 317 17.83 -27.67 -19.62
CA LEU A 317 17.07 -28.55 -20.51
C LEU A 317 17.29 -30.05 -20.19
N GLY A 318 18.14 -30.35 -19.21
CA GLY A 318 18.55 -31.70 -18.85
C GLY A 318 19.44 -32.37 -19.91
N THR A 319 19.59 -33.69 -19.78
CA THR A 319 20.42 -34.50 -20.69
C THR A 319 19.64 -34.86 -21.95
N ALA A 320 20.17 -34.47 -23.12
CA ALA A 320 19.56 -34.83 -24.39
C ALA A 320 19.53 -36.34 -24.61
N THR A 321 18.43 -36.86 -25.14
CA THR A 321 18.25 -38.28 -25.46
C THR A 321 18.23 -38.51 -26.96
N GLN A 322 18.87 -39.57 -27.44
CA GLN A 322 18.87 -39.88 -28.87
C GLN A 322 17.46 -40.31 -29.32
N ARG A 323 17.03 -39.80 -30.48
CA ARG A 323 15.76 -40.09 -31.15
C ARG A 323 16.03 -40.31 -32.64
N GLY A 324 16.48 -41.51 -32.99
CA GLY A 324 16.83 -41.84 -34.37
C GLY A 324 18.02 -41.03 -34.88
N ASP A 325 17.74 -40.02 -35.70
CA ASP A 325 18.71 -39.18 -36.42
C ASP A 325 19.14 -37.89 -35.70
N HIS A 326 18.67 -37.66 -34.47
CA HIS A 326 19.02 -36.48 -33.68
C HIS A 326 19.03 -36.75 -32.16
N TYR A 327 19.54 -35.77 -31.40
CA TYR A 327 19.36 -35.70 -29.95
C TYR A 327 18.26 -34.69 -29.60
N LEU A 328 17.40 -35.05 -28.65
CA LEU A 328 16.31 -34.21 -28.14
C LEU A 328 16.52 -33.90 -26.66
N ALA A 329 16.53 -32.61 -26.32
CA ALA A 329 16.37 -32.11 -24.95
C ALA A 329 15.15 -31.18 -24.87
N THR A 330 14.42 -31.24 -23.76
CA THR A 330 13.20 -30.45 -23.54
C THR A 330 13.23 -29.79 -22.17
N GLY A 331 12.73 -28.57 -22.08
CA GLY A 331 12.61 -27.84 -20.82
C GLY A 331 11.62 -26.69 -20.95
N SER A 332 11.57 -25.80 -19.98
CA SER A 332 10.71 -24.61 -20.02
C SER A 332 11.50 -23.40 -19.58
N ILE A 333 11.25 -22.23 -20.18
CA ILE A 333 11.84 -20.99 -19.70
C ILE A 333 11.29 -20.63 -18.31
N ASN A 334 12.05 -19.83 -17.56
CA ASN A 334 11.48 -19.12 -16.42
C ASN A 334 10.36 -18.21 -16.94
N PRO A 335 9.14 -18.26 -16.33
CA PRO A 335 8.04 -17.42 -16.77
C PRO A 335 8.40 -15.94 -16.73
N VAL A 336 7.96 -15.17 -17.70
CA VAL A 336 8.07 -13.71 -17.72
C VAL A 336 6.73 -13.14 -17.28
N ARG A 337 6.68 -12.48 -16.13
CA ARG A 337 5.51 -11.72 -15.71
C ARG A 337 5.51 -10.39 -16.44
N VAL A 338 4.38 -10.06 -17.05
CA VAL A 338 4.11 -8.75 -17.66
C VAL A 338 2.92 -8.16 -16.92
N THR A 339 3.00 -6.88 -16.56
CA THR A 339 1.90 -6.10 -16.00
C THR A 339 1.78 -4.82 -16.82
N ASP A 340 0.66 -4.64 -17.51
CA ASP A 340 0.35 -3.40 -18.22
C ASP A 340 -0.89 -2.76 -17.62
N THR A 341 -0.70 -1.56 -17.07
CA THR A 341 -1.78 -0.74 -16.50
C THR A 341 -1.93 0.59 -17.21
N ARG A 342 -1.18 0.82 -18.30
CA ARG A 342 -1.14 2.09 -19.03
C ARG A 342 -2.51 2.48 -19.57
N GLU A 343 -2.84 3.77 -19.44
CA GLU A 343 -4.02 4.34 -20.06
C GLU A 343 -4.02 4.15 -21.58
N ASN A 344 -5.20 3.95 -22.18
CA ASN A 344 -5.40 3.66 -23.60
C ASN A 344 -4.84 2.32 -24.10
N ALA A 345 -4.26 1.50 -23.20
CA ALA A 345 -3.82 0.13 -23.46
C ALA A 345 -3.04 -0.03 -24.78
N PRO A 346 -1.91 0.69 -24.97
CA PRO A 346 -1.09 0.58 -26.18
C PRO A 346 -0.62 -0.86 -26.40
N ALA A 347 -0.46 -1.26 -27.66
CA ALA A 347 0.03 -2.60 -27.99
C ALA A 347 1.46 -2.82 -27.46
N TRP A 348 1.76 -4.02 -26.98
CA TRP A 348 3.09 -4.40 -26.54
C TRP A 348 3.45 -5.81 -27.03
N SER A 349 4.74 -6.11 -27.09
CA SER A 349 5.25 -7.45 -27.39
C SER A 349 6.55 -7.75 -26.66
N VAL A 350 6.70 -8.98 -26.19
CA VAL A 350 7.95 -9.55 -25.70
C VAL A 350 8.44 -10.59 -26.70
N SER A 351 9.68 -10.49 -27.14
CA SER A 351 10.34 -11.44 -28.03
C SER A 351 11.60 -12.03 -27.41
N ALA A 352 12.08 -13.14 -27.97
CA ALA A 352 13.35 -13.74 -27.59
C ALA A 352 14.16 -14.19 -28.80
N GLN A 353 15.48 -14.25 -28.63
CA GLN A 353 16.43 -14.89 -29.55
C GLN A 353 17.53 -15.58 -28.76
N VAL A 354 18.07 -16.69 -29.28
CA VAL A 354 19.15 -17.45 -28.65
C VAL A 354 20.46 -17.28 -29.42
N SER A 355 21.57 -17.17 -28.70
CA SER A 355 22.90 -17.26 -29.30
C SER A 355 23.23 -18.68 -29.76
N ASP A 356 24.34 -18.84 -30.47
CA ASP A 356 24.93 -20.16 -30.69
C ASP A 356 25.25 -20.85 -29.36
N PHE A 357 25.10 -22.17 -29.36
CA PHE A 357 25.48 -23.04 -28.26
C PHE A 357 26.96 -23.36 -28.34
N THR A 358 27.69 -23.18 -27.24
CA THR A 358 29.15 -23.31 -27.20
C THR A 358 29.61 -24.25 -26.08
N ALA A 359 30.66 -25.03 -26.36
CA ALA A 359 31.39 -25.87 -25.41
C ALA A 359 32.89 -25.78 -25.75
N GLY A 360 33.65 -24.95 -25.02
CA GLY A 360 35.05 -24.68 -25.34
C GLY A 360 35.22 -24.08 -26.74
N THR A 361 35.97 -24.76 -27.62
CA THR A 361 36.18 -24.35 -29.02
C THR A 361 35.15 -24.94 -29.99
N THR A 362 34.19 -25.72 -29.50
CA THR A 362 33.13 -26.35 -30.31
C THR A 362 31.83 -25.59 -30.17
N SER A 363 31.07 -25.43 -31.25
CA SER A 363 29.78 -24.75 -31.24
C SER A 363 28.80 -25.33 -32.24
N PHE A 364 27.52 -25.04 -32.03
CA PHE A 364 26.48 -25.26 -33.01
C PHE A 364 25.47 -24.10 -32.99
N ASP A 365 24.83 -23.90 -34.14
CA ASP A 365 23.92 -22.79 -34.40
C ASP A 365 22.69 -22.83 -33.47
N GLY A 366 22.33 -21.68 -32.91
CA GLY A 366 21.14 -21.50 -32.07
C GLY A 366 19.83 -21.93 -32.74
N LYS A 367 19.80 -22.05 -34.09
CA LYS A 367 18.63 -22.48 -34.87
C LYS A 367 18.08 -23.83 -34.45
N TYR A 368 18.87 -24.68 -33.81
CA TYR A 368 18.41 -26.00 -33.39
C TYR A 368 17.45 -25.95 -32.19
N LEU A 369 17.33 -24.82 -31.52
CA LEU A 369 16.34 -24.59 -30.48
C LEU A 369 15.04 -24.07 -31.09
N GLY A 370 13.95 -24.83 -30.92
CA GLY A 370 12.58 -24.38 -31.14
C GLY A 370 11.85 -24.16 -29.82
N TRP A 371 10.65 -23.58 -29.89
CA TRP A 371 9.80 -23.41 -28.71
C TRP A 371 8.30 -23.38 -29.03
N THR A 372 7.48 -23.55 -27.99
CA THR A 372 6.03 -23.34 -28.04
C THR A 372 5.64 -22.38 -26.93
N PRO A 373 5.37 -21.10 -27.25
CA PRO A 373 4.93 -20.12 -26.26
C PRO A 373 3.56 -20.44 -25.67
N ALA A 374 3.36 -20.03 -24.41
CA ALA A 374 2.13 -20.16 -23.67
C ALA A 374 1.92 -18.94 -22.77
N VAL A 375 0.67 -18.64 -22.44
CA VAL A 375 0.31 -17.59 -21.49
C VAL A 375 -0.54 -18.18 -20.37
N THR A 376 -0.18 -17.89 -19.13
CA THR A 376 -0.93 -18.24 -17.92
C THR A 376 -1.21 -16.97 -17.10
N ASP A 377 -2.02 -17.08 -16.04
CA ASP A 377 -2.39 -15.96 -15.15
C ASP A 377 -2.81 -14.68 -15.91
N ASN A 378 -3.59 -14.84 -16.98
CA ASN A 378 -3.79 -13.82 -18.02
C ASN A 378 -4.99 -12.90 -17.76
N SER A 379 -4.84 -12.00 -16.80
CA SER A 379 -5.78 -10.89 -16.60
C SER A 379 -5.59 -9.73 -17.60
N GLY A 380 -4.39 -9.61 -18.18
CA GLY A 380 -3.97 -8.52 -19.07
C GLY A 380 -4.27 -8.69 -20.57
N GLY A 381 -5.05 -9.71 -20.96
CA GLY A 381 -5.42 -9.92 -22.36
C GLY A 381 -4.26 -10.25 -23.31
N ALA A 382 -3.16 -10.81 -22.80
CA ALA A 382 -2.02 -11.22 -23.61
C ALA A 382 -2.36 -12.45 -24.47
N VAL A 383 -1.65 -12.60 -25.59
CA VAL A 383 -1.73 -13.76 -26.48
C VAL A 383 -0.33 -14.37 -26.64
N PRO A 384 -0.22 -15.71 -26.68
CA PRO A 384 1.05 -16.37 -26.93
C PRO A 384 1.52 -16.09 -28.36
N GLY A 385 2.84 -16.01 -28.55
CA GLY A 385 3.43 -16.01 -29.88
C GLY A 385 3.25 -17.36 -30.60
N ALA A 386 3.56 -17.38 -31.90
CA ALA A 386 3.52 -18.61 -32.67
C ALA A 386 4.61 -19.59 -32.23
N ALA A 387 4.30 -20.89 -32.28
CA ALA A 387 5.30 -21.94 -32.11
C ALA A 387 6.37 -21.84 -33.21
N VAL A 388 7.62 -22.02 -32.82
CA VAL A 388 8.77 -22.00 -33.73
C VAL A 388 9.43 -23.38 -33.71
N ALA A 389 9.45 -24.03 -34.87
CA ALA A 389 10.09 -25.33 -35.02
C ALA A 389 11.62 -25.21 -34.89
N SER A 390 12.28 -26.30 -34.50
CA SER A 390 13.73 -26.39 -34.61
C SER A 390 14.16 -26.30 -36.07
N GLY A 391 15.28 -25.64 -36.34
CA GLY A 391 15.94 -25.57 -37.64
C GLY A 391 16.43 -26.92 -38.16
N LEU A 392 16.39 -27.99 -37.36
CA LEU A 392 16.53 -29.36 -37.85
C LEU A 392 15.29 -29.81 -38.64
N ASP A 393 14.10 -29.39 -38.21
CA ASP A 393 12.84 -29.69 -38.90
C ASP A 393 12.58 -28.68 -40.03
N SER A 394 12.67 -27.38 -39.72
CA SER A 394 12.49 -26.28 -40.68
C SER A 394 12.87 -24.91 -40.09
N GLY A 395 13.16 -23.93 -40.94
CA GLY A 395 13.34 -22.52 -40.53
C GLY A 395 14.63 -22.24 -39.77
N THR A 396 14.65 -21.15 -39.00
CA THR A 396 15.82 -20.65 -38.27
C THR A 396 15.76 -20.88 -36.76
N GLY A 397 14.76 -21.62 -36.25
CA GLY A 397 14.56 -21.76 -34.81
C GLY A 397 14.59 -20.40 -34.10
N LEU A 398 15.22 -20.37 -32.92
CA LEU A 398 15.40 -19.15 -32.14
C LEU A 398 16.70 -18.38 -32.44
N SER A 399 17.47 -18.73 -33.47
CA SER A 399 18.60 -17.86 -33.88
C SER A 399 18.14 -16.58 -34.58
N SER A 400 16.84 -16.45 -34.85
CA SER A 400 16.16 -15.21 -35.23
C SER A 400 15.13 -14.81 -34.15
N PRO A 401 14.86 -13.52 -33.92
CA PRO A 401 13.85 -13.08 -32.97
C PRO A 401 12.47 -13.70 -33.23
N ALA A 402 11.88 -14.28 -32.18
CA ALA A 402 10.52 -14.80 -32.20
C ALA A 402 9.70 -14.20 -31.04
N THR A 403 8.41 -13.95 -31.26
CA THR A 403 7.53 -13.41 -30.21
C THR A 403 7.24 -14.48 -29.16
N LEU A 404 7.43 -14.15 -27.89
CA LEU A 404 7.02 -14.96 -26.74
C LEU A 404 5.53 -14.70 -26.42
N GLY A 405 5.15 -13.44 -26.34
CA GLY A 405 3.77 -13.02 -26.16
C GLY A 405 3.58 -11.54 -26.45
N SER A 406 2.34 -11.15 -26.68
CA SER A 406 1.97 -9.77 -26.99
C SER A 406 0.56 -9.44 -26.48
N ALA A 407 0.21 -8.18 -26.41
CA ALA A 407 -1.19 -7.77 -26.31
C ALA A 407 -1.52 -6.69 -27.35
N PRO A 408 -2.72 -6.73 -27.96
CA PRO A 408 -3.13 -5.73 -28.93
C PRO A 408 -3.43 -4.37 -28.28
N LEU A 409 -3.59 -3.34 -29.11
CA LEU A 409 -4.16 -2.06 -28.68
C LEU A 409 -5.55 -2.29 -28.08
N GLY A 410 -5.85 -1.70 -26.93
CA GLY A 410 -7.12 -1.87 -26.24
C GLY A 410 -7.24 -3.16 -25.43
N HIS A 411 -6.13 -3.83 -25.12
CA HIS A 411 -6.13 -5.00 -24.23
C HIS A 411 -6.60 -4.66 -22.81
N ALA A 412 -6.99 -5.68 -22.04
CA ALA A 412 -7.40 -5.51 -20.66
C ALA A 412 -6.22 -5.06 -19.80
N SER A 413 -6.42 -4.05 -18.94
CA SER A 413 -5.42 -3.69 -17.92
C SER A 413 -5.24 -4.84 -16.93
N GLY A 414 -4.01 -5.25 -16.67
CA GLY A 414 -3.72 -6.38 -15.78
C GLY A 414 -2.36 -7.03 -16.03
N SER A 415 -2.19 -8.22 -15.43
CA SER A 415 -0.98 -9.02 -15.57
C SER A 415 -1.19 -10.28 -16.41
N ALA A 416 -0.11 -10.78 -16.98
CA ALA A 416 -0.01 -12.09 -17.62
C ALA A 416 1.37 -12.72 -17.34
N ARG A 417 1.45 -14.05 -17.35
CA ARG A 417 2.71 -14.79 -17.32
C ARG A 417 2.95 -15.42 -18.68
N LEU A 418 4.06 -15.05 -19.31
CA LEU A 418 4.51 -15.63 -20.57
C LEU A 418 5.50 -16.76 -20.28
N GLY A 419 5.23 -17.95 -20.80
CA GLY A 419 6.11 -19.10 -20.74
C GLY A 419 6.36 -19.68 -22.13
N ALA A 420 7.27 -20.63 -22.23
CA ALA A 420 7.48 -21.40 -23.43
C ALA A 420 8.09 -22.75 -23.09
N GLU A 421 7.60 -23.81 -23.73
CA GLU A 421 8.28 -25.10 -23.78
C GLU A 421 9.40 -25.02 -24.81
N LEU A 422 10.61 -25.41 -24.42
CA LEU A 422 11.80 -25.43 -25.25
C LEU A 422 12.04 -26.83 -25.78
N ALA A 423 12.41 -26.93 -27.06
CA ALA A 423 12.77 -28.19 -27.71
C ALA A 423 14.06 -28.00 -28.52
N LEU A 424 15.17 -28.53 -27.98
CA LEU A 424 16.46 -28.52 -28.66
C LEU A 424 16.63 -29.83 -29.43
N LYS A 425 16.76 -29.75 -30.76
CA LYS A 425 17.04 -30.90 -31.64
C LYS A 425 18.35 -30.70 -32.38
N THR A 426 19.38 -31.45 -32.03
CA THR A 426 20.71 -31.32 -32.66
C THR A 426 21.05 -32.51 -33.55
N PRO A 427 21.77 -32.29 -34.67
CA PRO A 427 22.33 -33.39 -35.47
C PRO A 427 23.28 -34.26 -34.66
N LEU A 428 23.38 -35.56 -35.02
CA LEU A 428 24.34 -36.49 -34.37
C LEU A 428 25.81 -36.06 -34.51
N SER A 429 26.13 -35.18 -35.47
CA SER A 429 27.50 -34.69 -35.74
C SER A 429 28.00 -33.65 -34.74
N VAL A 430 27.15 -33.12 -33.85
CA VAL A 430 27.54 -32.07 -32.89
C VAL A 430 28.58 -32.55 -31.87
N GLY A 431 28.65 -33.87 -31.61
CA GLY A 431 29.56 -34.46 -30.62
C GLY A 431 29.02 -34.35 -29.19
N ALA A 432 29.59 -35.14 -28.28
CA ALA A 432 29.20 -35.12 -26.86
C ALA A 432 29.88 -33.95 -26.12
N GLY A 433 29.12 -33.25 -25.29
CA GLY A 433 29.63 -32.13 -24.48
C GLY A 433 28.51 -31.40 -23.74
N SER A 434 28.89 -30.56 -22.77
CA SER A 434 27.97 -29.63 -22.11
C SER A 434 28.03 -28.29 -22.83
N TYR A 435 26.95 -27.93 -23.53
CA TYR A 435 26.86 -26.70 -24.29
C TYR A 435 26.01 -25.66 -23.56
N SER A 436 26.37 -24.38 -23.71
CA SER A 436 25.62 -23.26 -23.14
C SER A 436 25.35 -22.19 -24.20
N ALA A 437 24.23 -21.49 -24.06
CA ALA A 437 23.82 -20.37 -24.90
C ALA A 437 23.08 -19.32 -24.05
N THR A 438 22.97 -18.10 -24.56
CA THR A 438 22.20 -17.02 -23.93
C THR A 438 20.89 -16.82 -24.68
N LEU A 439 19.76 -16.89 -23.96
CA LEU A 439 18.46 -16.47 -24.47
C LEU A 439 18.23 -15.00 -24.08
N THR A 440 18.18 -14.12 -25.07
CA THR A 440 17.97 -12.69 -24.87
C THR A 440 16.49 -12.36 -25.06
N LEU A 441 15.87 -11.75 -24.04
CA LEU A 441 14.50 -11.24 -24.08
C LEU A 441 14.50 -9.75 -24.45
N THR A 442 13.52 -9.30 -25.23
CA THR A 442 13.33 -7.90 -25.61
C THR A 442 11.86 -7.53 -25.54
N ALA A 443 11.55 -6.43 -24.86
CA ALA A 443 10.21 -5.88 -24.80
C ALA A 443 10.10 -4.62 -25.68
N LEU A 444 9.00 -4.51 -26.40
CA LEU A 444 8.54 -3.30 -27.09
C LEU A 444 7.21 -2.90 -26.46
N SER A 445 7.14 -1.67 -25.96
CA SER A 445 6.01 -1.15 -25.20
C SER A 445 5.65 0.26 -25.62
#